data_AF-A0A7K2LRW3-F1
#
_entry.id   AF-A0A7K2LRW3-F1
#
_cell.length_a   1.000
_cell.length_b   1.000
_cell.length_c   1.000
_cell.angle_alpha   90.00
_cell.angle_beta   90.00
_cell.angle_gamma   90.00
#
_symmetry.space_group_name_H-M   'P 1'
#
loop_
_entity.id
_entity.type
_entity.pdbx_description
1 polymer ?
#
loop_
_entity_poly.entity_id
_entity_poly.type
_entity_poly.pdbx_seq_one_letter_code
_entity_poly.pdbx_strand_id
1 'polypeptide(L)'
;MRVVLGRDDLAAAAGTAVEETGTPFERAAVRPVHKASRGFVDGTGPDLCELAVVTLLQAVAQGREVLLLPVTALGRDQHQTLVTLGRLTVEDIEGRSVGVRAWSQTTGVWVRGFLTEQYGVDLRKIDWRTYEGAHVDGCDDPSWVTRAPEGAKLPADFLDGRVGPLV
;
A
#
# COMPACT_ATOMS: atom_id res chain seq x y z
N MET A 1 19.62 17.72 -5.27
CA MET A 1 18.82 16.48 -5.11
C MET A 1 17.39 16.86 -4.73
N ARG A 2 16.39 16.40 -5.49
CA ARG A 2 14.97 16.63 -5.21
C ARG A 2 14.42 15.49 -4.38
N VAL A 3 13.80 15.78 -3.24
CA VAL A 3 13.32 14.77 -2.28
C VAL A 3 11.83 14.92 -1.98
N VAL A 4 11.15 13.81 -1.73
CA VAL A 4 9.79 13.76 -1.19
C VAL A 4 9.79 12.92 0.08
N LEU A 5 9.64 13.60 1.22
CA LEU A 5 9.56 13.00 2.55
C LEU A 5 8.35 13.58 3.30
N GLY A 6 7.87 12.83 4.30
CA GLY A 6 6.89 13.23 5.30
C GLY A 6 7.35 14.44 6.11
N ARG A 7 6.52 14.94 7.02
CA ARG A 7 6.85 16.13 7.85
C ARG A 7 6.95 15.76 9.32
N ASP A 8 7.70 14.70 9.58
CA ASP A 8 7.98 14.16 10.90
C ASP A 8 9.45 14.41 11.29
N ASP A 9 9.79 13.98 12.51
CA ASP A 9 11.12 14.14 13.09
C ASP A 9 12.21 13.41 12.30
N LEU A 10 11.86 12.28 11.67
CA LEU A 10 12.80 11.55 10.80
C LEU A 10 13.15 12.39 9.57
N ALA A 11 12.13 12.95 8.91
CA ALA A 11 12.33 13.80 7.76
C ALA A 11 13.08 15.10 8.12
N ALA A 12 12.91 15.62 9.34
CA ALA A 12 13.68 16.76 9.85
C ALA A 12 15.15 16.37 10.08
N ALA A 13 15.41 15.25 10.76
CA ALA A 13 16.76 14.73 11.00
C ALA A 13 17.50 14.44 9.69
N ALA A 14 16.82 13.87 8.69
CA ALA A 14 17.38 13.66 7.37
C ALA A 14 17.76 14.99 6.68
N GLY A 15 16.94 16.03 6.85
CA GLY A 15 17.26 17.38 6.35
C GLY A 15 18.54 17.94 6.98
N THR A 16 18.63 17.94 8.32
CA THR A 16 19.82 18.40 9.05
C THR A 16 21.08 17.64 8.64
N ALA A 17 21.00 16.31 8.55
CA ALA A 17 22.15 15.50 8.14
C ALA A 17 22.64 15.83 6.71
N VAL A 18 21.73 16.14 5.79
CA VAL A 18 22.11 16.55 4.42
C VAL A 18 22.75 17.94 4.41
N GLU A 19 22.22 18.89 5.20
CA GLU A 19 22.80 20.24 5.33
C GLU A 19 24.26 20.21 5.82
N GLU A 20 24.57 19.33 6.78
CA GLU A 20 25.93 19.15 7.30
C GLU A 20 26.93 18.67 6.25
N THR A 21 26.47 17.99 5.19
CA THR A 21 27.34 17.56 4.08
C THR A 21 27.61 18.66 3.05
N GLY A 22 26.92 19.80 3.13
CA GLY A 22 26.96 20.85 2.11
C GLY A 22 26.26 20.47 0.79
N THR A 23 25.54 19.36 0.75
CA THR A 23 24.82 18.91 -0.45
C THR A 23 23.54 19.71 -0.65
N PRO A 24 23.33 20.38 -1.80
CA PRO A 24 22.08 21.09 -2.06
C PRO A 24 20.92 20.10 -2.24
N PHE A 25 19.88 20.28 -1.43
CA PHE A 25 18.65 19.49 -1.51
C PHE A 25 17.41 20.39 -1.58
N GLU A 26 16.41 19.93 -2.32
CA GLU A 26 15.12 20.60 -2.46
C GLU A 26 14.02 19.63 -2.05
N ARG A 27 13.20 20.01 -1.07
CA ARG A 27 12.00 19.25 -0.71
C ARG A 27 10.83 19.66 -1.58
N ALA A 28 10.33 18.73 -2.39
CA ALA A 28 9.17 18.98 -3.22
C ALA A 28 7.88 19.07 -2.38
N ALA A 29 6.98 20.00 -2.75
CA ALA A 29 5.72 20.25 -2.05
C ALA A 29 4.60 19.25 -2.41
N VAL A 30 4.92 17.95 -2.48
CA VAL A 30 3.94 16.90 -2.82
C VAL A 30 3.10 16.54 -1.60
N ARG A 31 1.77 16.61 -1.73
CA ARG A 31 0.82 16.21 -0.67
C ARG A 31 -0.37 15.43 -1.22
N PRO A 32 -0.70 14.27 -0.63
CA PRO A 32 0.10 13.46 0.31
C PRO A 32 1.36 12.86 -0.35
N VAL A 33 2.35 12.44 0.45
CA VAL A 33 3.67 11.96 -0.02
C VAL A 33 3.59 10.82 -1.03
N HIS A 34 2.65 9.89 -0.85
CA HIS A 34 2.47 8.73 -1.73
C HIS A 34 2.11 9.10 -3.18
N LYS A 35 1.72 10.34 -3.46
CA LYS A 35 1.52 10.80 -4.84
C LYS A 35 2.83 10.89 -5.63
N ALA A 36 3.98 10.95 -4.98
CA ALA A 36 5.28 10.92 -5.64
C ALA A 36 5.74 9.50 -6.01
N SER A 37 5.16 8.46 -5.40
CA SER A 37 5.62 7.07 -5.53
C SER A 37 5.71 6.62 -6.98
N ARG A 38 4.68 6.88 -7.80
CA ARG A 38 4.66 6.46 -9.21
C ARG A 38 5.81 7.11 -10.01
N GLY A 39 5.90 8.45 -9.95
CA GLY A 39 6.98 9.16 -10.64
C GLY A 39 8.37 8.72 -10.18
N PHE A 40 8.54 8.45 -8.88
CA PHE A 40 9.80 7.92 -8.32
C PHE A 40 10.16 6.55 -8.91
N VAL A 41 9.25 5.57 -8.87
CA VAL A 41 9.55 4.21 -9.38
C VAL A 41 9.72 4.17 -10.90
N ASP A 42 9.13 5.13 -11.62
CA ASP A 42 9.23 5.26 -13.08
C ASP A 42 10.45 6.11 -13.50
N GLY A 43 11.24 6.63 -12.57
CA GLY A 43 12.42 7.47 -12.87
C GLY A 43 12.11 8.88 -13.40
N THR A 44 10.85 9.32 -13.31
CA THR A 44 10.39 10.66 -13.76
C THR A 44 10.17 11.65 -12.60
N GLY A 45 10.35 11.18 -11.37
CA GLY A 45 10.00 11.87 -10.13
C GLY A 45 11.21 12.42 -9.35
N PRO A 46 11.12 12.48 -8.01
CA PRO A 46 12.25 12.91 -7.17
C PRO A 46 13.39 11.89 -7.18
N ASP A 47 14.58 12.29 -6.72
CA ASP A 47 15.75 11.41 -6.56
C ASP A 47 15.63 10.50 -5.32
N LEU A 48 14.91 10.96 -4.29
CA LEU A 48 14.68 10.25 -3.03
C LEU A 48 13.23 10.41 -2.60
N CYS A 49 12.57 9.30 -2.27
CA CYS A 49 11.15 9.28 -1.94
C CYS A 49 10.85 8.36 -0.76
N GLU A 50 10.05 8.82 0.19
CA GLU A 50 9.32 7.91 1.09
C GLU A 50 8.38 7.04 0.26
N LEU A 51 8.50 5.72 0.45
CA LEU A 51 7.80 4.75 -0.38
C LEU A 51 7.20 3.64 0.49
N ALA A 52 6.02 3.17 0.12
CA ALA A 52 5.43 2.01 0.77
C ALA A 52 6.23 0.75 0.39
N VAL A 53 6.54 -0.10 1.38
CA VAL A 53 7.44 -1.26 1.16
C VAL A 53 6.95 -2.21 0.07
N VAL A 54 5.63 -2.45 -0.06
CA VAL A 54 5.12 -3.31 -1.13
C VAL A 54 5.29 -2.67 -2.51
N THR A 55 5.15 -1.35 -2.63
CA THR A 55 5.43 -0.63 -3.88
C THR A 55 6.91 -0.76 -4.28
N LEU A 56 7.83 -0.68 -3.31
CA LEU A 56 9.25 -0.95 -3.55
C LEU A 56 9.46 -2.39 -4.05
N LEU A 57 8.90 -3.39 -3.36
CA LEU A 57 9.05 -4.79 -3.76
C LEU A 57 8.50 -5.06 -5.16
N GLN A 58 7.37 -4.45 -5.52
CA GLN A 58 6.83 -4.49 -6.87
C GLN A 58 7.76 -3.84 -7.90
N ALA A 59 8.31 -2.67 -7.57
CA ALA A 59 9.26 -1.98 -8.44
C ALA A 59 10.52 -2.84 -8.69
N VAL A 60 11.07 -3.46 -7.66
CA VAL A 60 12.19 -4.41 -7.78
C VAL A 60 11.81 -5.62 -8.64
N ALA A 61 10.62 -6.20 -8.42
CA ALA A 61 10.14 -7.34 -9.20
C ALA A 61 9.96 -7.01 -10.70
N GLN A 62 9.65 -5.75 -11.02
CA GLN A 62 9.53 -5.23 -12.39
C GLN A 62 10.85 -4.67 -12.94
N GLY A 63 11.98 -4.86 -12.25
CA GLY A 63 13.29 -4.41 -12.70
C GLY A 63 13.46 -2.90 -12.74
N ARG A 64 12.69 -2.15 -11.94
CA ARG A 64 12.87 -0.70 -11.80
C ARG A 64 14.17 -0.40 -11.05
N GLU A 65 14.85 0.67 -11.44
CA GLU A 65 16.12 1.11 -10.84
C GLU A 65 15.88 1.85 -9.52
N VAL A 66 15.46 1.11 -8.49
CA VAL A 66 15.18 1.65 -7.15
C VAL A 66 16.08 1.00 -6.10
N LEU A 67 16.50 1.77 -5.11
CA LEU A 67 17.30 1.31 -3.98
C LEU A 67 16.59 1.58 -2.65
N LEU A 68 16.55 0.57 -1.78
CA LEU A 68 16.04 0.72 -0.42
C LEU A 68 17.11 1.28 0.51
N LEU A 69 16.79 2.39 1.17
CA LEU A 69 17.47 2.76 2.41
C LEU A 69 16.73 2.09 3.57
N PRO A 70 17.40 1.34 4.46
CA PRO A 70 16.75 0.60 5.55
C PRO A 70 16.35 1.54 6.70
N VAL A 71 15.55 2.56 6.37
CA VAL A 71 15.08 3.59 7.29
C VAL A 71 13.56 3.54 7.31
N THR A 72 13.01 3.01 8.39
CA THR A 72 11.56 2.86 8.55
C THR A 72 10.95 4.19 9.00
N ALA A 73 10.20 4.85 8.11
CA ALA A 73 9.50 6.10 8.43
C ALA A 73 8.21 5.90 9.24
N LEU A 74 7.52 4.77 9.06
CA LEU A 74 6.30 4.46 9.77
C LEU A 74 6.16 2.95 9.99
N GLY A 75 6.00 2.56 11.25
CA GLY A 75 5.61 1.21 11.66
C GLY A 75 4.32 1.27 12.46
N ARG A 76 3.35 0.40 12.12
CA ARG A 76 2.12 0.21 12.89
C ARG A 76 1.57 -1.19 12.65
N ASP A 77 0.84 -1.72 13.63
CA ASP A 77 0.01 -2.90 13.43
C ASP A 77 -1.06 -2.61 12.37
N GLN A 78 -1.52 -3.64 11.65
CA GLN A 78 -2.56 -3.48 10.62
C GLN A 78 -3.85 -4.22 10.96
N HIS A 79 -3.92 -4.93 12.09
CA HIS A 79 -5.13 -5.67 12.50
C HIS A 79 -6.38 -4.78 12.56
N GLN A 80 -6.23 -3.55 13.05
CA GLN A 80 -7.30 -2.55 13.14
C GLN A 80 -7.83 -2.06 11.79
N THR A 81 -7.18 -2.42 10.68
CA THR A 81 -7.60 -2.02 9.33
C THR A 81 -8.58 -2.99 8.70
N LEU A 82 -8.73 -4.19 9.27
CA LEU A 82 -9.80 -5.12 8.90
C LEU A 82 -11.10 -4.67 9.60
N VAL A 83 -12.03 -4.13 8.84
CA VAL A 83 -13.29 -3.56 9.35
C VAL A 83 -14.49 -4.37 8.85
N THR A 84 -15.48 -4.59 9.72
CA THR A 84 -16.69 -5.36 9.41
C THR A 84 -17.95 -4.64 9.91
N LEU A 85 -19.07 -4.77 9.18
CA LEU A 85 -20.39 -4.42 9.70
C LEU A 85 -20.98 -5.64 10.43
N GLY A 86 -20.84 -5.66 11.75
CA GLY A 86 -21.30 -6.76 12.59
C GLY A 86 -20.16 -7.57 13.19
N ARG A 87 -20.53 -8.65 13.89
CA ARG A 87 -19.59 -9.53 14.61
C ARG A 87 -19.20 -10.67 13.68
N LEU A 88 -18.04 -10.55 13.04
CA LEU A 88 -17.41 -11.63 12.29
C LEU A 88 -16.16 -12.08 13.05
N THR A 89 -15.87 -13.37 13.01
CA THR A 89 -14.58 -13.92 13.42
C THR A 89 -13.74 -14.24 12.18
N VAL A 90 -12.49 -14.65 12.38
CA VAL A 90 -11.60 -14.96 11.25
C VAL A 90 -12.09 -16.21 10.51
N GLU A 91 -12.71 -17.15 11.21
CA GLU A 91 -13.30 -18.37 10.64
C GLU A 91 -14.46 -18.07 9.69
N ASP A 92 -15.11 -16.92 9.84
CA ASP A 92 -16.21 -16.50 8.97
C ASP A 92 -15.74 -15.96 7.62
N ILE A 93 -14.44 -15.70 7.42
CA ILE A 93 -13.98 -14.92 6.25
C ILE A 93 -13.98 -15.73 4.95
N GLU A 94 -13.70 -17.04 5.03
CA GLU A 94 -13.73 -17.93 3.86
C GLU A 94 -15.14 -17.97 3.27
N GLY A 95 -15.26 -17.88 1.94
CA GLY A 95 -16.54 -17.85 1.23
C GLY A 95 -17.24 -16.49 1.21
N ARG A 96 -16.70 -15.45 1.87
CA ARG A 96 -17.25 -14.09 1.83
C ARG A 96 -16.58 -13.22 0.77
N SER A 97 -17.28 -12.17 0.35
CA SER A 97 -16.70 -11.10 -0.46
C SER A 97 -15.97 -10.10 0.44
N VAL A 98 -14.70 -9.84 0.15
CA VAL A 98 -13.85 -8.92 0.92
C VAL A 98 -13.32 -7.82 0.02
N GLY A 99 -13.52 -6.56 0.42
CA GLY A 99 -13.07 -5.41 -0.34
C GLY A 99 -11.67 -4.96 0.07
N VAL A 100 -10.84 -4.60 -0.91
CA VAL A 100 -9.53 -3.96 -0.70
C VAL A 100 -9.31 -2.90 -1.78
N ARG A 101 -8.62 -1.79 -1.48
CA ARG A 101 -8.40 -0.74 -2.50
C ARG A 101 -7.65 -1.28 -3.71
N ALA A 102 -6.47 -1.86 -3.50
CA ALA A 102 -5.69 -2.53 -4.53
C ALA A 102 -5.10 -3.81 -3.95
N TRP A 103 -4.94 -4.84 -4.76
CA TRP A 103 -4.30 -6.08 -4.30
C TRP A 103 -2.90 -5.80 -3.72
N SER A 104 -2.15 -4.93 -4.39
CA SER A 104 -0.79 -4.52 -4.00
C SER A 104 -0.71 -3.50 -2.85
N GLN A 105 -1.83 -3.08 -2.26
CA GLN A 105 -1.79 -2.15 -1.15
C GLN A 105 -1.08 -2.80 0.05
N THR A 106 -0.07 -2.12 0.60
CA THR A 106 0.75 -2.61 1.73
C THR A 106 -0.09 -3.11 2.90
N THR A 107 -1.10 -2.34 3.33
CA THR A 107 -2.03 -2.75 4.40
C THR A 107 -2.71 -4.09 4.08
N GLY A 108 -3.24 -4.23 2.87
CA GLY A 108 -3.88 -5.46 2.41
C GLY A 108 -2.94 -6.66 2.39
N VAL A 109 -1.68 -6.46 1.97
CA VAL A 109 -0.66 -7.52 1.99
C VAL A 109 -0.41 -8.00 3.42
N TRP A 110 -0.22 -7.09 4.37
CA TRP A 110 -0.01 -7.46 5.78
C TRP A 110 -1.22 -8.19 6.37
N VAL A 111 -2.44 -7.69 6.14
CA VAL A 111 -3.67 -8.34 6.63
C VAL A 111 -3.79 -9.75 6.08
N ARG A 112 -3.54 -9.96 4.77
CA ARG A 112 -3.56 -11.31 4.18
C ARG A 112 -2.46 -12.21 4.73
N GLY A 113 -1.28 -11.66 5.02
CA GLY A 113 -0.21 -12.37 5.72
C GLY A 113 -0.67 -12.86 7.10
N PHE A 114 -1.29 -12.00 7.91
CA PHE A 114 -1.82 -12.40 9.22
C PHE A 114 -2.91 -13.47 9.08
N LEU A 115 -3.87 -13.29 8.17
CA LEU A 115 -4.95 -14.26 7.93
C LEU A 115 -4.40 -15.65 7.57
N THR A 116 -3.42 -15.72 6.68
CA THR A 116 -2.84 -17.00 6.25
C THR A 116 -1.92 -17.59 7.30
N GLU A 117 -0.95 -16.83 7.83
CA GLU A 117 0.10 -17.38 8.69
C GLU A 117 -0.37 -17.66 10.11
N GLN A 118 -1.28 -16.85 10.66
CA GLN A 118 -1.71 -16.98 12.05
C GLN A 118 -3.03 -17.75 12.19
N TYR A 119 -3.89 -17.68 11.17
CA TYR A 119 -5.24 -18.26 11.23
C TYR A 119 -5.51 -19.35 10.19
N GLY A 120 -4.53 -19.65 9.31
CA GLY A 120 -4.66 -20.73 8.32
C GLY A 120 -5.71 -20.47 7.24
N VAL A 121 -6.12 -19.22 7.04
CA VAL A 121 -7.13 -18.85 6.06
C VAL A 121 -6.61 -19.08 4.65
N ASP A 122 -7.37 -19.82 3.85
CA ASP A 122 -7.12 -19.97 2.42
C ASP A 122 -7.70 -18.76 1.67
N LEU A 123 -6.80 -17.85 1.27
CA LEU A 123 -7.16 -16.64 0.56
C LEU A 123 -7.93 -16.92 -0.74
N ARG A 124 -7.75 -18.08 -1.37
CA ARG A 124 -8.42 -18.45 -2.63
C ARG A 124 -9.90 -18.80 -2.44
N LYS A 125 -10.34 -19.07 -1.21
CA LYS A 125 -11.76 -19.30 -0.91
C LYS A 125 -12.52 -18.00 -0.64
N ILE A 126 -11.83 -16.85 -0.66
CA ILE A 126 -12.43 -15.54 -0.44
C ILE A 126 -12.65 -14.87 -1.78
N ASP A 127 -13.81 -14.23 -1.97
CA ASP A 127 -14.11 -13.42 -3.16
C ASP A 127 -13.52 -12.00 -2.98
N TRP A 128 -12.24 -11.83 -3.31
CA TRP A 128 -11.58 -10.53 -3.19
C TRP A 128 -12.01 -9.55 -4.27
N ARG A 129 -12.37 -8.33 -3.84
CA ARG A 129 -12.78 -7.23 -4.72
C ARG A 129 -11.79 -6.07 -4.65
N THR A 130 -11.16 -5.75 -5.77
CA THR A 130 -10.21 -4.61 -5.90
C THR A 130 -10.85 -3.42 -6.62
N TYR A 131 -10.49 -2.19 -6.25
CA TYR A 131 -11.09 -0.96 -6.77
C TYR A 131 -10.10 -0.06 -7.52
N GLU A 132 -8.80 -0.22 -7.27
CA GLU A 132 -7.68 0.47 -7.90
C GLU A 132 -6.63 -0.52 -8.43
N GLY A 133 -5.97 -0.18 -9.54
CA GLY A 133 -4.91 -0.99 -10.14
C GLY A 133 -3.70 -1.14 -9.22
N ALA A 134 -2.72 -1.93 -9.65
CA ALA A 134 -1.46 -1.99 -8.92
C ALA A 134 -0.75 -0.63 -8.87
N HIS A 135 0.07 -0.43 -7.84
CA HIS A 135 0.81 0.81 -7.65
C HIS A 135 1.96 0.96 -8.66
N VAL A 136 2.44 -0.16 -9.22
CA VAL A 136 3.51 -0.25 -10.22
C VAL A 136 2.98 -0.97 -11.45
N ASP A 137 3.19 -0.38 -12.62
CA ASP A 137 2.78 -0.97 -13.90
C ASP A 137 3.51 -2.30 -14.17
N GLY A 138 2.80 -3.26 -14.77
CA GLY A 138 3.31 -4.62 -15.02
C GLY A 138 3.05 -5.61 -13.88
N CYS A 139 2.48 -5.17 -12.76
CA CYS A 139 2.06 -6.04 -11.67
C CYS A 139 0.56 -6.34 -11.74
N ASP A 140 0.20 -7.47 -12.33
CA ASP A 140 -1.20 -7.88 -12.41
C ASP A 140 -1.73 -8.45 -11.09
N ASP A 141 -3.04 -8.26 -10.86
CA ASP A 141 -3.76 -8.93 -9.79
C ASP A 141 -3.83 -10.45 -10.09
N PRO A 142 -3.86 -11.34 -9.07
CA PRO A 142 -4.07 -12.76 -9.30
C PRO A 142 -5.37 -13.05 -10.06
N SER A 143 -5.40 -14.09 -10.88
CA SER A 143 -6.55 -14.43 -11.73
C SER A 143 -7.86 -14.74 -10.99
N TRP A 144 -7.77 -15.03 -9.69
CA TRP A 144 -8.91 -15.31 -8.80
C TRP A 144 -9.35 -14.08 -7.98
N VAL A 145 -8.76 -12.90 -8.22
CA VAL A 145 -9.17 -11.62 -7.65
C VAL A 145 -10.00 -10.87 -8.67
N THR A 146 -11.13 -10.30 -8.24
CA THR A 146 -12.05 -9.64 -9.17
C THR A 146 -12.01 -8.12 -9.03
N ARG A 147 -11.89 -7.44 -10.17
CA ARG A 147 -12.00 -5.97 -10.28
C ARG A 147 -13.45 -5.53 -10.07
N ALA A 148 -13.69 -4.56 -9.19
CA ALA A 148 -15.00 -3.92 -9.05
C ALA A 148 -15.37 -3.14 -10.33
N PRO A 149 -16.66 -2.98 -10.66
CA PRO A 149 -17.10 -2.21 -11.82
C PRO A 149 -16.55 -0.79 -11.84
N GLU A 150 -16.36 -0.23 -13.03
CA GLU A 150 -15.92 1.15 -13.17
C GLU A 150 -16.86 2.11 -12.43
N GLY A 151 -16.28 3.07 -11.71
CA GLY A 151 -17.03 4.03 -10.89
C GLY A 151 -17.46 3.51 -9.52
N ALA A 152 -17.40 2.20 -9.25
CA ALA A 152 -17.68 1.65 -7.92
C ALA A 152 -16.71 2.21 -6.87
N LYS A 153 -17.21 2.37 -5.64
CA LYS A 153 -16.45 2.94 -4.53
C LYS A 153 -16.52 2.00 -3.34
N LEU A 154 -15.35 1.57 -2.87
CA LEU A 154 -15.20 0.64 -1.77
C LEU A 154 -16.00 1.03 -0.50
N PRO A 155 -15.98 2.29 -0.02
CA PRO A 155 -16.82 2.67 1.12
C PRO A 155 -18.33 2.50 0.86
N ALA A 156 -18.80 2.78 -0.36
CA ALA A 156 -20.22 2.66 -0.71
C ALA A 156 -20.63 1.18 -0.78
N ASP A 157 -19.86 0.35 -1.49
CA ASP A 157 -20.13 -1.09 -1.59
C ASP A 157 -20.06 -1.80 -0.23
N PHE A 158 -19.17 -1.35 0.67
CA PHE A 158 -19.11 -1.82 2.06
C PHE A 158 -20.36 -1.46 2.86
N LEU A 159 -20.79 -0.18 2.80
CA LEU A 159 -21.98 0.28 3.51
C LEU A 159 -23.28 -0.36 2.98
N ASP A 160 -23.33 -0.65 1.69
CA ASP A 160 -24.45 -1.34 1.04
C ASP A 160 -24.43 -2.86 1.24
N GLY A 161 -23.39 -3.42 1.88
CA GLY A 161 -23.24 -4.86 2.13
C GLY A 161 -22.89 -5.68 0.88
N ARG A 162 -22.45 -5.04 -0.21
CA ARG A 162 -21.96 -5.71 -1.42
C ARG A 162 -20.59 -6.36 -1.21
N VAL A 163 -19.80 -5.82 -0.29
CA VAL A 163 -18.64 -6.49 0.31
C VAL A 163 -18.83 -6.57 1.82
N GLY A 164 -18.39 -7.66 2.43
CA GLY A 164 -18.47 -7.87 3.87
C GLY A 164 -17.31 -7.18 4.57
N PRO A 165 -16.21 -7.88 4.92
CA PRO A 165 -15.03 -7.23 5.45
C PRO A 165 -14.35 -6.29 4.45
N LEU A 166 -13.69 -5.26 5.00
CA LEU A 166 -12.96 -4.22 4.29
C LEU A 166 -11.53 -4.11 4.83
N VAL A 167 -10.54 -3.90 3.95
CA VAL A 167 -9.15 -3.54 4.27
C VAL A 167 -8.70 -2.27 3.55
#